data_AF-A0A6A4ZIQ8-F1
#
_entry.id   AF-A0A6A4ZIQ8-F1
#
_cell.length_a   1.000
_cell.length_b   1.000
_cell.length_c   1.000
_cell.angle_alpha   90.00
_cell.angle_beta   90.00
_cell.angle_gamma   90.00
#
_symmetry.space_group_name_H-M   'P 1'
#
loop_
_entity.id
_entity.type
_entity.pdbx_description
1 polymer ?
#
loop_
_entity_poly.entity_id
_entity_poly.type
_entity_poly.pdbx_seq_one_letter_code
_entity_poly.pdbx_strand_id
1 'polypeptide(L)'
;ILVYENYPPSDFDASRPRPFSIDLQGGEEFVDTTFSVAIVAEGDNFTFHITYNSLEVDATVADFVVERFMNVSLMSTSSTSRTVRSLDVPTDNENALLQASCFGPEVPLPYELLHHSFEENARTNPDIRAIEYEDDWLSYGELNAQANTLAVELANMGVCVGSRVAVVIERCLEFPIGLLAALKVGAAIMTLDATFPPKRLEHMLLDANAHVVLTMDKYHGMIECLELDIPVVYFSSHGLTPSPNIAFEPSLQHIATRDDEAYIVYTSGSTGKPKGVPVLHRGAVNVMMHMTMPGIRPSARAMQFMAIGFDGCQWEMWCTLSFGATLVLRSSNVFDTISKVETLIVPPTGLALLGHPDQYPNLKYIQVGGEKIPATLKDLWAPRVCLTNCYGPSECAVMTNTVQLRTDYAVTIGPPIPNVSTYILDDSQRLVPVGVVGEIFLGGICVSPCYINLPEQTAERFLENPFAPGQMYRTGDLGRMLPNGDF
;
A
#
# COMPACT_ATOMS: atom_id res chain seq x y z
N ILE A 1 -15.80 -24.02 38.62
CA ILE A 1 -15.36 -24.71 39.85
C ILE A 1 -13.84 -24.78 39.78
N LEU A 2 -13.12 -24.06 40.65
CA LEU A 2 -11.68 -24.24 40.78
C LEU A 2 -11.48 -25.53 41.60
N VAL A 3 -11.04 -26.60 40.94
CA VAL A 3 -10.69 -27.84 41.65
C VAL A 3 -9.25 -27.70 42.10
N TYR A 4 -9.07 -27.52 43.41
CA TYR A 4 -7.76 -27.54 44.07
C TYR A 4 -7.51 -28.97 44.57
N GLU A 5 -6.66 -29.72 43.88
CA GLU A 5 -6.19 -31.03 44.35
C GLU A 5 -4.76 -30.90 44.88
N ASN A 6 -4.59 -31.29 46.14
CA ASN A 6 -3.31 -31.26 46.83
C ASN A 6 -2.63 -32.63 46.67
N TYR A 7 -1.65 -32.72 45.78
CA TYR A 7 -0.83 -33.92 45.63
C TYR A 7 0.42 -33.78 46.52
N PRO A 8 0.72 -34.76 47.41
CA PRO A 8 2.00 -34.77 48.10
C PRO A 8 3.14 -34.93 47.09
N PRO A 9 4.23 -34.16 47.19
CA PRO A 9 5.38 -34.33 46.30
C PRO A 9 5.97 -35.74 46.46
N SER A 10 6.63 -36.26 45.41
CA SER A 10 7.22 -37.61 45.40
C SER A 10 8.21 -37.85 46.55
N ASP A 11 8.80 -36.79 47.10
CA ASP A 11 9.78 -36.81 48.20
C ASP A 11 9.17 -36.31 49.54
N PHE A 12 7.88 -36.57 49.77
CA PHE A 12 7.19 -36.16 50.99
C PHE A 12 7.74 -36.87 52.25
N ASP A 13 8.34 -36.10 53.16
CA ASP A 13 8.77 -36.53 54.49
C ASP A 13 7.94 -35.82 55.57
N ALA A 14 7.03 -36.56 56.20
CA ALA A 14 6.11 -36.06 57.22
C ALA A 14 6.80 -35.60 58.52
N SER A 15 8.09 -35.86 58.69
CA SER A 15 8.82 -35.57 59.94
C SER A 15 9.42 -34.15 60.01
N ARG A 16 9.34 -33.36 58.93
CA ARG A 16 9.91 -32.00 58.87
C ARG A 16 8.83 -30.92 58.77
N PRO A 17 8.74 -29.98 59.73
CA PRO A 17 7.87 -28.82 59.58
C PRO A 17 8.38 -27.93 58.45
N ARG A 18 7.53 -27.70 57.43
CA ARG A 18 7.81 -26.75 56.35
C ARG A 18 6.93 -25.51 56.51
N PRO A 19 7.45 -24.29 56.24
CA PRO A 19 6.62 -23.11 56.07
C PRO A 19 5.66 -23.32 54.89
N PHE A 20 4.50 -22.66 54.91
CA PHE A 20 3.59 -22.65 53.76
C PHE A 20 4.36 -22.17 52.52
N SER A 21 4.42 -23.02 51.50
CA SER A 21 5.05 -22.75 50.22
C SER A 21 4.09 -23.15 49.10
N ILE A 22 3.98 -22.30 48.08
CA ILE A 22 3.29 -22.63 46.83
C ILE A 22 4.38 -22.97 45.83
N ASP A 23 4.52 -24.24 45.46
CA ASP A 23 5.35 -24.66 44.33
C ASP A 23 4.49 -24.67 43.07
N LEU A 24 4.80 -23.78 42.12
CA LEU A 24 4.20 -23.80 40.79
C LEU A 24 4.90 -24.88 39.96
N GLN A 25 4.25 -26.03 39.82
CA GLN A 25 4.66 -27.03 38.84
C GLN A 25 3.90 -26.77 37.54
N GLY A 26 4.63 -26.48 36.46
CA GLY A 26 4.06 -26.49 35.12
C GLY A 26 3.77 -27.93 34.71
N GLY A 27 2.55 -28.20 34.25
CA GLY A 27 2.17 -29.44 33.60
C GLY A 27 1.81 -29.15 32.14
N GLU A 28 2.30 -29.98 31.22
CA GLU A 28 1.82 -30.00 29.83
C GLU A 28 0.81 -31.15 29.71
N GLU A 29 -0.45 -30.82 29.43
CA GLU A 29 -1.47 -31.79 29.07
C GLU A 29 -1.46 -31.96 27.54
N PHE A 30 -1.07 -33.13 27.07
CA PHE A 30 -1.08 -33.45 25.64
C PHE A 30 -2.50 -33.85 25.23
N VAL A 31 -3.20 -32.93 24.58
CA VAL A 31 -4.45 -33.21 23.87
C VAL A 31 -4.13 -33.47 22.39
N ASP A 32 -4.57 -34.62 21.86
CA ASP A 32 -4.36 -35.02 20.45
C ASP A 32 -5.16 -34.17 19.44
N THR A 33 -5.91 -33.16 19.89
CA THR A 33 -6.80 -32.35 19.06
C THR A 33 -6.56 -30.86 19.26
N THR A 34 -6.43 -30.12 18.16
CA THR A 34 -6.34 -28.64 18.13
C THR A 34 -7.55 -27.97 18.80
N PHE A 35 -8.75 -28.49 18.58
CA PHE A 35 -10.00 -27.99 19.13
C PHE A 35 -10.99 -29.14 19.27
N SER A 36 -11.66 -29.25 20.42
CA SER A 36 -12.67 -30.28 20.67
C SER A 36 -13.87 -29.73 21.40
N VAL A 37 -15.05 -30.21 21.00
CA VAL A 37 -16.33 -29.91 21.63
C VAL A 37 -16.94 -31.23 22.11
N ALA A 38 -17.11 -31.37 23.41
CA ALA A 38 -17.83 -32.48 24.03
C ALA A 38 -19.17 -31.97 24.56
N ILE A 39 -20.26 -32.61 24.13
CA ILE A 39 -21.62 -32.23 24.52
C ILE A 39 -22.15 -33.29 25.48
N VAL A 40 -22.49 -32.88 26.70
CA VAL A 40 -23.02 -33.75 27.74
C VAL A 40 -24.47 -33.35 28.00
N ALA A 41 -25.39 -34.31 27.92
CA ALA A 41 -26.78 -34.08 28.28
C ALA A 41 -26.97 -34.28 29.79
N GLU A 42 -27.47 -33.25 30.47
CA GLU A 42 -27.77 -33.26 31.91
C GLU A 42 -29.24 -32.86 32.13
N GLY A 43 -30.12 -33.87 32.15
CA GLY A 43 -31.57 -33.65 32.21
C GLY A 43 -32.09 -33.02 30.93
N ASP A 44 -32.76 -31.86 31.06
CA ASP A 44 -33.28 -31.07 29.93
C ASP A 44 -32.25 -30.07 29.36
N ASN A 45 -31.02 -30.06 29.87
CA ASN A 45 -29.95 -29.16 29.45
C ASN A 45 -28.83 -29.91 28.73
N PHE A 46 -28.17 -29.20 27.80
CA PHE A 46 -26.91 -29.63 27.20
C PHE A 46 -25.78 -28.76 27.74
N THR A 47 -24.75 -29.40 28.29
CA THR A 47 -23.49 -28.76 28.71
C THR A 47 -22.45 -28.98 27.63
N PHE A 48 -21.83 -27.89 27.16
CA PHE A 48 -20.78 -27.91 26.15
C PHE A 48 -19.43 -27.72 26.84
N HIS A 49 -18.56 -28.72 26.74
CA HIS A 49 -17.17 -28.64 27.16
C HIS A 49 -16.31 -28.39 25.93
N ILE A 50 -15.62 -27.25 25.92
CA ILE A 50 -14.78 -26.84 24.80
C ILE A 50 -13.35 -26.73 25.30
N THR A 51 -12.46 -27.44 24.63
CA THR A 51 -11.03 -27.48 24.93
C THR A 51 -10.26 -27.28 23.63
N TYR A 52 -9.19 -26.49 23.69
CA TYR A 52 -8.35 -26.19 22.53
C TYR A 52 -6.88 -26.11 22.93
N ASN A 53 -6.01 -26.35 21.97
CA ASN A 53 -4.57 -26.19 22.14
C ASN A 53 -4.21 -24.71 22.05
N SER A 54 -3.87 -24.09 23.18
CA SER A 54 -3.53 -22.66 23.26
C SER A 54 -2.22 -22.28 22.56
N LEU A 55 -1.40 -23.26 22.17
CA LEU A 55 -0.23 -23.04 21.31
C LEU A 55 -0.61 -22.92 19.83
N GLU A 56 -1.78 -23.40 19.44
CA GLU A 56 -2.26 -23.44 18.04
C GLU A 56 -3.43 -22.48 17.79
N VAL A 57 -4.28 -22.26 18.80
CA VAL A 57 -5.48 -21.43 18.70
C VAL A 57 -5.42 -20.32 19.75
N ASP A 58 -5.50 -19.09 19.28
CA ASP A 58 -5.63 -17.91 20.14
C ASP A 58 -6.96 -17.97 20.91
N ALA A 59 -6.93 -17.58 22.18
CA ALA A 59 -8.10 -17.66 23.06
C ALA A 59 -9.31 -16.87 22.53
N THR A 60 -9.07 -15.69 21.95
CA THR A 60 -10.14 -14.86 21.38
C THR A 60 -10.70 -15.47 20.09
N VAL A 61 -9.86 -16.12 19.28
CA VAL A 61 -10.35 -16.92 18.13
C VAL A 61 -11.22 -18.08 18.62
N ALA A 62 -10.79 -18.79 19.67
CA ALA A 62 -11.58 -19.86 20.27
C ALA A 62 -12.95 -19.34 20.72
N ASP A 63 -13.00 -18.20 21.41
CA ASP A 63 -14.25 -17.58 21.84
C ASP A 63 -15.19 -17.26 20.66
N PHE A 64 -14.68 -16.69 19.56
CA PHE A 64 -15.48 -16.47 18.35
C PHE A 64 -16.05 -17.76 17.76
N VAL A 65 -15.25 -18.83 17.73
CA VAL A 65 -15.70 -20.15 17.26
C VAL A 65 -16.80 -20.70 18.17
N VAL A 66 -16.66 -20.57 19.49
CA VAL A 66 -17.68 -20.98 20.47
C VAL A 66 -18.96 -20.20 20.28
N GLU A 67 -18.89 -18.87 20.22
CA GLU A 67 -20.08 -18.02 20.05
C GLU A 67 -20.85 -18.38 18.77
N ARG A 68 -20.13 -18.56 17.65
CA ARG A 68 -20.74 -18.98 16.37
C ARG A 68 -21.38 -20.36 16.46
N PHE A 69 -20.68 -21.32 17.08
CA PHE A 69 -21.20 -22.68 17.26
C PHE A 69 -22.49 -22.69 18.09
N MET A 70 -22.54 -21.90 19.17
CA MET A 70 -23.73 -21.74 19.99
C MET A 70 -24.88 -21.10 19.22
N ASN A 71 -24.62 -20.05 18.43
CA ASN A 71 -25.63 -19.40 17.60
C ASN A 71 -26.22 -20.36 16.56
N VAL A 72 -25.39 -21.11 15.83
CA VAL A 72 -25.84 -22.12 14.86
C VAL A 72 -26.70 -23.18 15.55
N SER A 73 -26.26 -23.67 16.71
CA SER A 73 -26.98 -24.68 17.49
C SER A 73 -28.36 -24.19 17.91
N LEU A 74 -28.46 -22.98 18.46
CA LEU A 74 -29.73 -22.35 18.87
C LEU A 74 -30.65 -22.07 17.67
N MET A 75 -30.12 -21.59 16.54
CA MET A 75 -30.93 -21.34 15.36
C MET A 75 -31.49 -22.62 14.76
N SER A 76 -30.72 -23.71 14.78
CA SER A 76 -31.13 -25.01 14.25
C SER A 76 -32.32 -25.64 14.99
N THR A 77 -32.47 -25.37 16.30
CA THR A 77 -33.61 -25.85 17.08
C THR A 77 -34.89 -25.07 16.82
N SER A 78 -34.77 -23.80 16.40
CA SER A 78 -35.91 -22.92 16.13
C SER A 78 -36.54 -23.11 14.74
N SER A 79 -35.79 -23.63 13.76
CA SER A 79 -36.27 -23.81 12.39
C SER A 79 -35.45 -24.85 11.62
N THR A 80 -36.06 -26.00 11.35
CA THR A 80 -35.43 -27.11 10.60
C THR A 80 -35.53 -26.98 9.08
N SER A 81 -36.23 -25.96 8.58
CA SER A 81 -36.40 -25.70 7.14
C SER A 81 -35.34 -24.75 6.56
N ARG A 82 -34.46 -24.19 7.41
CA ARG A 82 -33.40 -23.29 6.97
C ARG A 82 -32.28 -24.05 6.26
N THR A 83 -31.66 -23.40 5.29
CA THR A 83 -30.43 -23.93 4.68
C THR A 83 -29.29 -23.84 5.69
N VAL A 84 -28.35 -24.79 5.68
CA VAL A 84 -27.12 -24.73 6.50
C VAL A 84 -26.41 -23.40 6.29
N ARG A 85 -26.38 -22.90 5.05
CA ARG A 85 -25.83 -21.59 4.68
C ARG A 85 -26.42 -20.43 5.48
N SER A 86 -27.71 -20.45 5.77
CA SER A 86 -28.39 -19.36 6.50
C SER A 86 -28.20 -19.39 8.02
N LEU A 87 -27.47 -20.38 8.55
CA LEU A 87 -27.14 -20.47 9.97
C LEU A 87 -25.77 -19.85 10.28
N ASP A 88 -24.91 -19.72 9.28
CA ASP A 88 -23.57 -19.15 9.35
C ASP A 88 -23.65 -17.62 9.32
N VAL A 89 -23.91 -17.03 10.49
CA VAL A 89 -24.09 -15.58 10.68
C VAL A 89 -23.12 -15.09 11.76
N PRO A 90 -22.42 -13.97 11.55
CA PRO A 90 -21.56 -13.39 12.58
C PRO A 90 -22.35 -13.04 13.84
N THR A 91 -21.71 -13.19 15.00
CA THR A 91 -22.28 -12.72 16.27
C THR A 91 -22.26 -11.20 16.30
N ASP A 92 -23.00 -10.56 17.21
CA ASP A 92 -22.99 -9.09 17.34
C ASP A 92 -21.57 -8.56 17.62
N ASN A 93 -20.79 -9.29 18.45
CA ASN A 93 -19.40 -8.97 18.76
C ASN A 93 -18.50 -9.07 17.53
N GLU A 94 -18.59 -10.18 16.80
CA GLU A 94 -17.79 -10.38 15.58
C GLU A 94 -18.16 -9.36 14.50
N ASN A 95 -19.46 -9.10 14.30
CA ASN A 95 -19.93 -8.11 13.35
C ASN A 95 -19.45 -6.70 13.73
N ALA A 96 -19.47 -6.33 15.01
CA ALA A 96 -18.92 -5.04 15.45
C ALA A 96 -17.43 -4.92 15.14
N LEU A 97 -16.63 -5.97 15.34
CA LEU A 97 -15.21 -5.98 15.01
C LEU A 97 -14.98 -5.88 13.49
N LEU A 98 -15.74 -6.62 12.69
CA LEU A 98 -15.69 -6.55 11.23
C LEU A 98 -16.03 -5.14 10.73
N GLN A 99 -17.09 -4.51 11.25
CA GLN A 99 -17.45 -3.14 10.88
C GLN A 99 -16.42 -2.11 11.32
N ALA A 100 -15.76 -2.31 12.47
CA ALA A 100 -14.73 -1.40 12.95
C ALA A 100 -13.39 -1.52 12.22
N SER A 101 -13.09 -2.69 11.65
CA SER A 101 -11.75 -3.01 11.11
C SER A 101 -11.70 -3.04 9.58
N CYS A 102 -12.79 -3.40 8.91
CA CYS A 102 -12.83 -3.49 7.45
C CYS A 102 -12.80 -2.13 6.74
N PHE A 103 -13.03 -1.03 7.46
CA PHE A 103 -13.19 0.30 6.87
C PHE A 103 -12.23 1.30 7.52
N GLY A 104 -11.36 1.89 6.71
CA GLY A 104 -10.60 3.06 7.12
C GLY A 104 -11.53 4.25 7.36
N PRO A 105 -11.12 5.23 8.18
CA PRO A 105 -11.95 6.39 8.46
C PRO A 105 -12.24 7.18 7.17
N GLU A 106 -13.47 7.68 7.04
CA GLU A 106 -13.83 8.60 5.95
C GLU A 106 -13.25 9.98 6.24
N VAL A 107 -12.40 10.47 5.34
CA VAL A 107 -11.74 11.78 5.47
C VAL A 107 -11.78 12.54 4.15
N PRO A 108 -12.02 13.86 4.17
CA PRO A 108 -12.01 14.65 2.94
C PRO A 108 -10.62 14.68 2.31
N LEU A 109 -10.58 14.77 0.98
CA LEU A 109 -9.33 15.01 0.26
C LEU A 109 -8.94 16.49 0.38
N PRO A 110 -7.69 16.81 0.79
CA PRO A 110 -7.26 18.20 0.94
C PRO A 110 -7.00 18.91 -0.40
N TYR A 111 -6.80 18.14 -1.48
CA TYR A 111 -6.54 18.65 -2.83
C TYR A 111 -7.38 17.93 -3.87
N GLU A 112 -7.69 18.61 -4.97
CA GLU A 112 -8.42 18.03 -6.10
C GLU A 112 -7.52 17.13 -6.95
N LEU A 113 -6.33 17.63 -7.33
CA LEU A 113 -5.39 16.94 -8.21
C LEU A 113 -4.06 16.68 -7.50
N LEU A 114 -3.35 15.66 -7.97
CA LEU A 114 -2.13 15.12 -7.37
C LEU A 114 -1.01 16.17 -7.24
N HIS A 115 -0.89 17.08 -8.21
CA HIS A 115 0.17 18.09 -8.26
C HIS A 115 -0.18 19.38 -7.51
N HIS A 116 -1.42 19.59 -7.07
CA HIS A 116 -1.85 20.87 -6.48
C HIS A 116 -1.06 21.24 -5.22
N SER A 117 -0.76 20.27 -4.37
CA SER A 117 0.04 20.53 -3.16
C SER A 117 1.48 20.93 -3.49
N PHE A 118 2.07 20.33 -4.53
CA PHE A 118 3.37 20.76 -5.05
C PHE A 118 3.31 22.20 -5.56
N GLU A 119 2.29 22.56 -6.35
CA GLU A 119 2.15 23.94 -6.87
C GLU A 119 1.95 24.96 -5.75
N GLU A 120 1.20 24.60 -4.71
CA GLU A 120 1.07 25.45 -3.52
C GLU A 120 2.42 25.67 -2.84
N ASN A 121 3.23 24.63 -2.67
CA ASN A 121 4.60 24.75 -2.14
C ASN A 121 5.49 25.60 -3.05
N ALA A 122 5.42 25.41 -4.38
CA ALA A 122 6.18 26.21 -5.33
C ALA A 122 5.81 27.70 -5.31
N ARG A 123 4.55 28.02 -5.01
CA ARG A 123 4.08 29.41 -4.85
C ARG A 123 4.48 30.01 -3.50
N THR A 124 4.42 29.23 -2.42
CA THR A 124 4.62 29.74 -1.05
C THR A 124 6.07 29.70 -0.59
N ASN A 125 6.82 28.70 -1.03
CA ASN A 125 8.22 28.46 -0.69
C ASN A 125 9.03 28.15 -1.97
N PRO A 126 9.16 29.09 -2.92
CA PRO A 126 9.80 28.82 -4.20
C PRO A 126 11.30 28.46 -4.08
N ASP A 127 11.98 28.96 -3.06
CA ASP A 127 13.44 28.86 -2.94
C ASP A 127 13.93 27.60 -2.21
N ILE A 128 13.01 26.80 -1.64
CA ILE A 128 13.40 25.54 -0.98
C ILE A 128 13.74 24.48 -2.02
N ARG A 129 14.68 23.58 -1.68
CA ARG A 129 15.11 22.50 -2.56
C ARG A 129 13.99 21.47 -2.73
N ALA A 130 13.55 21.26 -3.97
CA ALA A 130 12.55 20.25 -4.31
C ALA A 130 13.21 18.90 -4.60
N ILE A 131 14.19 18.90 -5.50
CA ILE A 131 14.83 17.68 -5.98
C ILE A 131 16.34 17.85 -6.05
N GLU A 132 17.07 16.79 -5.72
CA GLU A 132 18.53 16.72 -5.75
C GLU A 132 18.96 15.45 -6.49
N TYR A 133 19.95 15.58 -7.37
CA TYR A 133 20.60 14.46 -8.03
C TYR A 133 22.10 14.72 -8.12
N GLU A 134 22.89 13.82 -7.53
CA GLU A 134 24.34 13.99 -7.38
C GLU A 134 24.70 15.30 -6.64
N ASP A 135 25.33 16.26 -7.32
CA ASP A 135 25.73 17.56 -6.77
C ASP A 135 24.81 18.72 -7.22
N ASP A 136 23.84 18.43 -8.10
CA ASP A 136 22.89 19.39 -8.65
C ASP A 136 21.52 19.27 -7.99
N TRP A 137 20.74 20.36 -8.04
CA TRP A 137 19.41 20.42 -7.46
C TRP A 137 18.55 21.48 -8.15
N LEU A 138 17.22 21.35 -8.02
CA LEU A 138 16.26 22.36 -8.43
C LEU A 138 15.40 22.77 -7.23
N SER A 139 15.13 24.07 -7.12
CA SER A 139 14.16 24.60 -6.17
C SER A 139 12.73 24.22 -6.60
N TYR A 140 11.76 24.33 -5.69
CA TYR A 140 10.35 24.17 -6.04
C TYR A 140 9.90 25.16 -7.11
N GLY A 141 10.35 26.42 -7.02
CA GLY A 141 10.05 27.45 -8.01
C GLY A 141 10.67 27.17 -9.38
N GLU A 142 11.94 26.74 -9.42
CA GLU A 142 12.64 26.39 -10.66
C GLU A 142 12.01 25.17 -11.34
N LEU A 143 11.73 24.11 -10.57
CA LEU A 143 11.07 22.90 -11.04
C LEU A 143 9.68 23.23 -11.62
N ASN A 144 8.90 24.05 -10.92
CA ASN A 144 7.58 24.47 -11.37
C ASN A 144 7.62 25.33 -12.65
N ALA A 145 8.58 26.26 -12.75
CA ALA A 145 8.74 27.12 -13.93
C ALA A 145 9.15 26.34 -15.18
N GLN A 146 10.05 25.36 -15.03
CA GLN A 146 10.42 24.46 -16.12
C GLN A 146 9.23 23.58 -16.55
N ALA A 147 8.48 23.04 -15.59
CA ALA A 147 7.25 22.29 -15.88
C ALA A 147 6.17 23.14 -16.57
N ASN A 148 6.01 24.41 -16.20
CA ASN A 148 5.08 25.33 -16.88
C ASN A 148 5.46 25.56 -18.34
N THR A 149 6.76 25.73 -18.61
CA THR A 149 7.26 25.95 -19.98
C THR A 149 6.95 24.74 -20.85
N LEU A 150 7.21 23.53 -20.34
CA LEU A 150 6.88 22.29 -21.04
C LEU A 150 5.37 22.04 -21.14
N ALA A 151 4.57 22.45 -20.14
CA ALA A 151 3.11 22.37 -20.20
C ALA A 151 2.52 23.24 -21.33
N VAL A 152 3.08 24.43 -21.59
CA VAL A 152 2.68 25.27 -22.74
C VAL A 152 2.94 24.54 -24.07
N GLU A 153 4.08 23.88 -24.19
CA GLU A 153 4.41 23.08 -25.39
C GLU A 153 3.44 21.93 -25.58
N LEU A 154 3.18 21.14 -24.52
CA LEU A 154 2.20 20.05 -24.54
C LEU A 154 0.79 20.54 -24.93
N ALA A 155 0.33 21.66 -24.35
CA ALA A 155 -0.96 22.24 -24.69
C ALA A 155 -1.03 22.68 -26.17
N ASN A 156 0.05 23.24 -26.72
CA ASN A 156 0.14 23.59 -28.16
C ASN A 156 0.13 22.36 -29.07
N MET A 157 0.56 21.21 -28.57
CA MET A 157 0.46 19.91 -29.26
C MET A 157 -0.94 19.28 -29.14
N GLY A 158 -1.86 19.91 -28.41
CA GLY A 158 -3.23 19.43 -28.24
C GLY A 158 -3.42 18.46 -27.07
N VAL A 159 -2.40 18.30 -26.20
CA VAL A 159 -2.51 17.49 -24.98
C VAL A 159 -3.52 18.14 -24.04
N CYS A 160 -4.47 17.35 -23.54
CA CYS A 160 -5.56 17.79 -22.69
C CYS A 160 -6.05 16.66 -21.78
N VAL A 161 -7.12 16.89 -21.01
CA VAL A 161 -7.77 15.85 -20.19
C VAL A 161 -8.12 14.63 -21.04
N GLY A 162 -7.76 13.44 -20.55
CA GLY A 162 -7.91 12.17 -21.27
C GLY A 162 -6.72 11.80 -22.17
N SER A 163 -5.75 12.70 -22.36
CA SER A 163 -4.47 12.37 -22.97
C SER A 163 -3.57 11.62 -21.99
N ARG A 164 -2.67 10.79 -22.53
CA ARG A 164 -1.64 10.07 -21.76
C ARG A 164 -0.28 10.49 -22.25
N VAL A 165 0.56 11.02 -21.37
CA VAL A 165 1.90 11.49 -21.70
C VAL A 165 2.92 10.54 -21.11
N ALA A 166 3.74 9.95 -21.96
CA ALA A 166 4.79 9.04 -21.53
C ALA A 166 6.09 9.81 -21.29
N VAL A 167 6.66 9.66 -20.10
CA VAL A 167 7.99 10.18 -19.76
C VAL A 167 8.97 9.02 -19.78
N VAL A 168 9.80 8.96 -20.83
CA VAL A 168 10.74 7.87 -21.11
C VAL A 168 12.16 8.35 -20.84
N ILE A 169 12.59 8.28 -19.58
CA ILE A 169 13.86 8.82 -19.10
C ILE A 169 14.35 7.96 -17.92
N GLU A 170 15.65 7.92 -17.65
CA GLU A 170 16.18 7.43 -16.36
C GLU A 170 16.02 8.47 -15.23
N ARG A 171 16.53 8.16 -14.03
CA ARG A 171 16.62 9.13 -12.93
C ARG A 171 17.51 10.33 -13.32
N CYS A 172 16.92 11.52 -13.33
CA CYS A 172 17.62 12.81 -13.47
C CYS A 172 16.69 13.96 -13.04
N LEU A 173 17.19 15.20 -13.08
CA LEU A 173 16.42 16.39 -12.71
C LEU A 173 15.27 16.69 -13.69
N GLU A 174 15.38 16.28 -14.95
CA GLU A 174 14.33 16.38 -15.97
C GLU A 174 13.13 15.48 -15.71
N PHE A 175 13.32 14.38 -14.97
CA PHE A 175 12.26 13.40 -14.73
C PHE A 175 10.99 14.04 -14.15
N PRO A 176 11.00 14.71 -12.97
CA PRO A 176 9.79 15.33 -12.43
C PRO A 176 9.24 16.49 -13.28
N ILE A 177 10.07 17.16 -14.10
CA ILE A 177 9.62 18.25 -14.97
C ILE A 177 8.59 17.73 -15.97
N GLY A 178 8.87 16.59 -16.61
CA GLY A 178 7.95 15.97 -17.55
C GLY A 178 6.64 15.52 -16.90
N LEU A 179 6.72 14.95 -15.69
CA LEU A 179 5.53 14.48 -14.96
C LEU A 179 4.62 15.64 -14.54
N LEU A 180 5.22 16.71 -14.00
CA LEU A 180 4.49 17.92 -13.63
C LEU A 180 3.87 18.61 -14.84
N ALA A 181 4.59 18.68 -15.96
CA ALA A 181 4.08 19.29 -17.19
C ALA A 181 2.84 18.54 -17.72
N ALA A 182 2.87 17.21 -17.71
CA ALA A 182 1.72 16.38 -18.11
C ALA A 182 0.50 16.60 -17.20
N LEU A 183 0.69 16.61 -15.87
CA LEU A 183 -0.42 16.84 -14.95
C LEU A 183 -1.02 18.24 -15.07
N LYS A 184 -0.19 19.26 -15.31
CA LYS A 184 -0.66 20.66 -15.48
C LYS A 184 -1.60 20.81 -16.66
N VAL A 185 -1.39 20.06 -17.75
CA VAL A 185 -2.29 20.05 -18.92
C VAL A 185 -3.48 19.08 -18.75
N GLY A 186 -3.66 18.51 -17.55
CA GLY A 186 -4.74 17.58 -17.22
C GLY A 186 -4.54 16.15 -17.76
N ALA A 187 -3.37 15.84 -18.29
CA ALA A 187 -3.06 14.52 -18.84
C ALA A 187 -2.57 13.53 -17.78
N ALA A 188 -2.82 12.25 -18.00
CA ALA A 188 -2.28 11.18 -17.18
C ALA A 188 -0.80 10.94 -17.50
N ILE A 189 -0.01 10.69 -16.46
CA ILE A 189 1.41 10.39 -16.59
C ILE A 189 1.64 8.89 -16.82
N MET A 190 2.55 8.54 -17.71
CA MET A 190 3.15 7.20 -17.76
C MET A 190 4.67 7.28 -17.52
N THR A 191 5.17 6.68 -16.43
CA THR A 191 6.62 6.64 -16.17
C THR A 191 7.23 5.37 -16.74
N LEU A 192 8.14 5.54 -17.69
CA LEU A 192 8.80 4.44 -18.38
C LEU A 192 10.32 4.58 -18.26
N ASP A 193 10.97 3.50 -17.81
CA ASP A 193 12.43 3.48 -17.72
C ASP A 193 13.06 3.32 -19.10
N ALA A 194 13.89 4.27 -19.51
CA ALA A 194 14.56 4.24 -20.80
C ALA A 194 15.53 3.05 -20.96
N THR A 195 15.89 2.37 -19.87
CA THR A 195 16.70 1.13 -19.89
C THR A 195 15.89 -0.12 -20.22
N PHE A 196 14.55 -0.04 -20.28
CA PHE A 196 13.72 -1.16 -20.69
C PHE A 196 14.02 -1.59 -22.13
N PRO A 197 13.87 -2.88 -22.45
CA PRO A 197 14.02 -3.35 -23.82
C PRO A 197 13.09 -2.56 -24.77
N PRO A 198 13.55 -2.15 -25.97
CA PRO A 198 12.76 -1.34 -26.90
C PRO A 198 11.35 -1.90 -27.18
N LYS A 199 11.23 -3.20 -27.43
CA LYS A 199 9.93 -3.87 -27.64
C LYS A 199 8.97 -3.75 -26.46
N ARG A 200 9.50 -3.65 -25.23
CA ARG A 200 8.69 -3.46 -24.03
C ARG A 200 8.15 -2.02 -23.98
N LEU A 201 8.99 -1.02 -24.29
CA LEU A 201 8.58 0.37 -24.39
C LEU A 201 7.53 0.56 -25.50
N GLU A 202 7.79 0.05 -26.69
CA GLU A 202 6.88 0.05 -27.83
C GLU A 202 5.49 -0.50 -27.44
N HIS A 203 5.46 -1.70 -26.84
CA HIS A 203 4.20 -2.31 -26.38
C HIS A 203 3.44 -1.42 -25.40
N MET A 204 4.11 -0.88 -24.38
CA MET A 204 3.46 -0.05 -23.34
C MET A 204 2.93 1.26 -23.91
N LEU A 205 3.67 1.88 -24.83
CA LEU A 205 3.27 3.13 -25.50
C LEU A 205 2.03 2.93 -26.39
N LEU A 206 2.02 1.85 -27.17
CA LEU A 206 0.90 1.51 -28.06
C LEU A 206 -0.33 1.06 -27.27
N ASP A 207 -0.15 0.20 -26.27
CA ASP A 207 -1.27 -0.29 -25.45
C ASP A 207 -1.94 0.84 -24.67
N ALA A 208 -1.18 1.76 -24.09
CA ALA A 208 -1.75 2.91 -23.42
C ALA A 208 -2.32 3.97 -24.38
N ASN A 209 -2.11 3.85 -25.69
CA ASN A 209 -2.41 4.89 -26.67
C ASN A 209 -1.78 6.24 -26.25
N ALA A 210 -0.47 6.22 -25.97
CA ALA A 210 0.26 7.40 -25.53
C ALA A 210 0.17 8.52 -26.60
N HIS A 211 -0.16 9.72 -26.16
CA HIS A 211 -0.38 10.88 -27.03
C HIS A 211 0.92 11.59 -27.39
N VAL A 212 1.86 11.68 -26.44
CA VAL A 212 3.18 12.31 -26.59
C VAL A 212 4.19 11.54 -25.77
N VAL A 213 5.41 11.40 -26.29
CA VAL A 213 6.60 10.96 -25.54
C VAL A 213 7.46 12.15 -25.17
N LEU A 214 7.72 12.32 -23.88
CA LEU A 214 8.70 13.24 -23.34
C LEU A 214 10.00 12.48 -23.04
N THR A 215 11.12 12.94 -23.59
CA THR A 215 12.43 12.33 -23.37
C THR A 215 13.57 13.34 -23.48
N MET A 216 14.82 12.87 -23.37
CA MET A 216 16.04 13.68 -23.53
C MET A 216 16.76 13.31 -24.83
N ASP A 217 17.53 14.26 -25.40
CA ASP A 217 18.25 14.07 -26.67
C ASP A 217 19.14 12.81 -26.70
N LYS A 218 19.73 12.43 -25.54
CA LYS A 218 20.55 11.21 -25.44
C LYS A 218 19.81 9.91 -25.78
N TYR A 219 18.48 9.92 -25.74
CA TYR A 219 17.63 8.77 -26.07
C TYR A 219 17.05 8.81 -27.49
N HIS A 220 17.39 9.83 -28.29
CA HIS A 220 16.86 10.01 -29.65
C HIS A 220 16.95 8.74 -30.52
N GLY A 221 18.14 8.15 -30.63
CA GLY A 221 18.32 6.94 -31.44
C GLY A 221 17.53 5.73 -30.93
N MET A 222 17.30 5.62 -29.61
CA MET A 222 16.47 4.56 -29.04
C MET A 222 15.01 4.76 -29.41
N ILE A 223 14.50 5.99 -29.32
CA ILE A 223 13.11 6.33 -29.68
C ILE A 223 12.86 6.16 -31.18
N GLU A 224 13.78 6.59 -32.04
CA GLU A 224 13.66 6.38 -33.49
C GLU A 224 13.56 4.88 -33.85
N CYS A 225 14.31 4.03 -33.15
CA CYS A 225 14.25 2.58 -33.34
C CYS A 225 12.92 1.93 -32.92
N LEU A 226 12.05 2.64 -32.21
CA LEU A 226 10.70 2.14 -31.89
C LEU A 226 9.74 2.27 -33.09
N GLU A 227 10.08 3.10 -34.09
CA GLU A 227 9.26 3.33 -35.31
C GLU A 227 7.79 3.70 -35.00
N LEU A 228 7.56 4.45 -33.92
CA LEU A 228 6.23 4.83 -33.46
C LEU A 228 5.74 6.12 -34.14
N ASP A 229 4.46 6.13 -34.53
CA ASP A 229 3.75 7.34 -34.98
C ASP A 229 3.20 8.14 -33.78
N ILE A 230 4.08 8.45 -32.83
CA ILE A 230 3.76 9.22 -31.62
C ILE A 230 4.70 10.44 -31.58
N PRO A 231 4.17 11.67 -31.45
CA PRO A 231 5.00 12.86 -31.30
C PRO A 231 5.97 12.75 -30.11
N VAL A 232 7.22 13.19 -30.33
CA VAL A 232 8.28 13.15 -29.33
C VAL A 232 8.77 14.57 -29.05
N VAL A 233 8.86 14.93 -27.77
CA VAL A 233 9.46 16.17 -27.31
C VAL A 233 10.76 15.84 -26.57
N TYR A 234 11.85 16.41 -27.08
CA TYR A 234 13.17 16.33 -26.45
C TYR A 234 13.39 17.57 -25.61
N PHE A 235 13.67 17.39 -24.31
CA PHE A 235 13.88 18.51 -23.39
C PHE A 235 15.07 18.27 -22.47
N SER A 236 15.62 19.37 -21.97
CA SER A 236 16.70 19.40 -20.98
C SER A 236 16.44 20.53 -20.00
N SER A 237 16.79 20.32 -18.73
CA SER A 237 16.67 21.33 -17.68
C SER A 237 17.50 22.59 -17.97
N HIS A 238 18.64 22.45 -18.67
CA HIS A 238 19.46 23.58 -19.13
C HIS A 238 18.92 24.25 -20.41
N GLY A 239 18.14 23.53 -21.22
CA GLY A 239 17.58 24.01 -22.48
C GLY A 239 16.23 24.72 -22.31
N LEU A 240 15.48 24.38 -21.27
CA LEU A 240 14.28 25.09 -20.85
C LEU A 240 14.70 26.39 -20.16
N THR A 241 15.03 27.44 -20.92
CA THR A 241 15.24 28.78 -20.35
C THR A 241 13.96 29.21 -19.64
N PRO A 242 13.91 29.21 -18.30
CA PRO A 242 12.69 29.56 -17.59
C PRO A 242 12.53 31.06 -17.79
N SER A 243 11.44 31.48 -18.43
CA SER A 243 10.98 32.85 -18.19
C SER A 243 10.29 32.80 -16.82
N PRO A 244 10.83 33.48 -15.79
CA PRO A 244 10.28 33.42 -14.42
C PRO A 244 8.83 33.91 -14.32
N ASN A 245 8.24 34.41 -15.41
CA ASN A 245 6.87 34.89 -15.51
C ASN A 245 5.93 33.99 -16.33
N ILE A 246 6.35 32.81 -16.82
CA ILE A 246 5.42 31.90 -17.50
C ILE A 246 4.70 31.05 -16.44
N ALA A 247 3.56 31.57 -15.98
CA ALA A 247 2.52 30.71 -15.41
C ALA A 247 1.86 29.95 -16.56
N PHE A 248 1.67 28.63 -16.40
CA PHE A 248 0.79 27.90 -17.29
C PHE A 248 -0.65 28.22 -16.89
N GLU A 249 -1.42 28.80 -17.80
CA GLU A 249 -2.82 29.15 -17.59
C GLU A 249 -3.72 28.11 -18.30
N PRO A 250 -4.31 27.13 -17.58
CA PRO A 250 -5.10 26.08 -18.20
C PRO A 250 -6.38 26.65 -18.83
N SER A 251 -6.61 26.34 -20.10
CA SER A 251 -7.94 26.48 -20.71
C SER A 251 -8.89 25.35 -20.27
N LEU A 252 -10.20 25.47 -20.56
CA LEU A 252 -11.23 24.52 -20.08
C LEU A 252 -10.93 23.04 -20.37
N GLN A 253 -10.27 22.73 -21.49
CA GLN A 253 -9.94 21.35 -21.87
C GLN A 253 -8.78 20.74 -21.03
N HIS A 254 -8.03 21.58 -20.29
CA HIS A 254 -6.92 21.16 -19.45
C HIS A 254 -7.32 21.02 -17.97
N ILE A 255 -8.57 21.34 -17.62
CA ILE A 255 -9.06 21.28 -16.23
C ILE A 255 -9.49 19.85 -15.93
N ALA A 256 -8.58 19.04 -15.38
CA ALA A 256 -8.89 17.73 -14.84
C ALA A 256 -9.69 17.83 -13.53
N THR A 257 -10.32 16.72 -13.16
CA THR A 257 -11.03 16.50 -11.90
C THR A 257 -10.39 15.34 -11.14
N ARG A 258 -10.79 15.16 -9.88
CA ARG A 258 -10.34 14.02 -9.06
C ARG A 258 -10.68 12.64 -9.65
N ASP A 259 -11.62 12.58 -10.60
CA ASP A 259 -12.08 11.35 -11.24
C ASP A 259 -11.35 11.06 -12.57
N ASP A 260 -10.45 11.94 -13.00
CA ASP A 260 -9.59 11.72 -14.16
C ASP A 260 -8.32 10.94 -13.78
N GLU A 261 -7.71 10.28 -14.78
CA GLU A 261 -6.47 9.52 -14.64
C GLU A 261 -5.30 10.45 -14.25
N ALA A 262 -4.64 10.16 -13.13
CA ALA A 262 -3.45 10.88 -12.68
C ALA A 262 -2.17 10.25 -13.26
N TYR A 263 -2.06 8.93 -13.14
CA TYR A 263 -0.93 8.19 -13.67
C TYR A 263 -1.33 6.76 -14.03
N ILE A 264 -0.50 6.12 -14.85
CA ILE A 264 -0.63 4.73 -15.25
C ILE A 264 0.64 4.00 -14.86
N VAL A 265 0.47 2.88 -14.16
CA VAL A 265 1.55 1.96 -13.85
C VAL A 265 1.34 0.66 -14.61
N TYR A 266 2.42 0.12 -15.17
CA TYR A 266 2.38 -1.16 -15.86
C TYR A 266 2.96 -2.26 -14.99
N THR A 267 2.12 -3.25 -14.66
CA THR A 267 2.51 -4.40 -13.83
C THR A 267 2.87 -5.60 -14.70
N SER A 268 3.67 -6.53 -14.17
CA SER A 268 3.90 -7.81 -14.85
C SER A 268 2.64 -8.66 -14.84
N GLY A 269 2.02 -8.86 -16.01
CA GLY A 269 0.86 -9.74 -16.10
C GLY A 269 1.23 -11.22 -15.97
N SER A 270 0.33 -12.02 -15.40
CA SER A 270 0.44 -13.49 -15.31
C SER A 270 0.62 -14.19 -16.67
N THR A 271 0.18 -13.54 -17.75
CA THR A 271 0.32 -13.99 -19.14
C THR A 271 1.66 -13.60 -19.78
N GLY A 272 2.55 -12.92 -19.04
CA GLY A 272 3.84 -12.41 -19.51
C GLY A 272 3.78 -11.06 -20.22
N LYS A 273 2.58 -10.56 -20.57
CA LYS A 273 2.40 -9.20 -21.11
C LYS A 273 2.13 -8.20 -19.99
N PRO A 274 2.81 -7.04 -19.97
CA PRO A 274 2.52 -5.98 -19.01
C PRO A 274 1.08 -5.50 -19.10
N LYS A 275 0.45 -5.18 -17.97
CA LYS A 275 -0.93 -4.65 -17.90
C LYS A 275 -0.92 -3.21 -17.41
N GLY A 276 -1.56 -2.31 -18.13
CA GLY A 276 -1.69 -0.91 -17.72
C GLY A 276 -2.80 -0.74 -16.67
N VAL A 277 -2.46 -0.15 -15.54
CA VAL A 277 -3.37 0.16 -14.43
C VAL A 277 -3.46 1.68 -14.29
N PRO A 278 -4.60 2.31 -14.65
CA PRO A 278 -4.82 3.72 -14.43
C PRO A 278 -5.15 3.98 -12.96
N VAL A 279 -4.52 4.98 -12.37
CA VAL A 279 -4.82 5.46 -11.03
C VAL A 279 -5.43 6.86 -11.14
N LEU A 280 -6.60 7.04 -10.56
CA LEU A 280 -7.31 8.32 -10.56
C LEU A 280 -6.72 9.30 -9.54
N HIS A 281 -6.89 10.59 -9.80
CA HIS A 281 -6.42 11.65 -8.91
C HIS A 281 -6.90 11.49 -7.46
N ARG A 282 -8.17 11.13 -7.23
CA ARG A 282 -8.72 10.91 -5.88
C ARG A 282 -7.96 9.85 -5.10
N GLY A 283 -7.61 8.73 -5.74
CA GLY A 283 -6.91 7.62 -5.12
C GLY A 283 -5.45 7.99 -4.84
N ALA A 284 -4.80 8.63 -5.81
CA ALA A 284 -3.44 9.11 -5.65
C ALA A 284 -3.33 10.15 -4.51
N VAL A 285 -4.17 11.18 -4.50
CA VAL A 285 -4.19 12.21 -3.46
C VAL A 285 -4.47 11.59 -2.09
N ASN A 286 -5.41 10.64 -1.99
CA ASN A 286 -5.70 9.95 -0.74
C ASN A 286 -4.44 9.33 -0.12
N VAL A 287 -3.73 8.54 -0.92
CA VAL A 287 -2.53 7.84 -0.44
C VAL A 287 -1.41 8.82 -0.13
N MET A 288 -1.19 9.86 -0.93
CA MET A 288 -0.10 10.81 -0.68
C MET A 288 -0.33 11.68 0.55
N MET A 289 -1.58 12.03 0.87
CA MET A 289 -1.92 13.02 1.90
C MET A 289 -2.26 12.41 3.26
N HIS A 290 -2.91 11.24 3.25
CA HIS A 290 -3.42 10.61 4.48
C HIS A 290 -2.53 9.48 4.99
N MET A 291 -1.52 9.08 4.21
CA MET A 291 -0.47 8.19 4.68
C MET A 291 0.62 9.04 5.35
N THR A 292 0.49 9.19 6.66
CA THR A 292 1.45 9.98 7.45
C THR A 292 2.69 9.15 7.75
N MET A 293 3.73 9.29 6.92
CA MET A 293 5.09 8.98 7.34
C MET A 293 5.65 10.20 8.09
N PRO A 294 5.89 10.13 9.41
CA PRO A 294 6.37 11.30 10.17
C PRO A 294 7.71 11.85 9.67
N GLY A 295 8.43 11.06 8.87
CA GLY A 295 9.66 11.44 8.19
C GLY A 295 9.50 12.35 6.98
N ILE A 296 8.27 12.59 6.49
CA ILE A 296 8.02 13.47 5.34
C ILE A 296 7.35 14.74 5.86
N ARG A 297 8.14 15.81 5.91
CA ARG A 297 7.77 17.14 6.43
C ARG A 297 8.67 18.21 5.83
N PRO A 298 8.36 19.50 5.96
CA PRO A 298 9.24 20.55 5.45
C PRO A 298 10.67 20.39 5.97
N SER A 299 11.66 20.60 5.09
CA SER A 299 13.10 20.39 5.35
C SER A 299 13.57 18.93 5.54
N ALA A 300 12.66 17.94 5.51
CA ALA A 300 13.07 16.54 5.48
C ALA A 300 13.72 16.19 4.13
N ARG A 301 14.53 15.14 4.15
CA ARG A 301 15.18 14.59 2.96
C ARG A 301 14.77 13.14 2.82
N ALA A 302 14.04 12.84 1.75
CA ALA A 302 13.56 11.50 1.43
C ALA A 302 14.26 10.99 0.17
N MET A 303 14.61 9.72 0.15
CA MET A 303 15.24 9.11 -1.00
C MET A 303 14.21 8.68 -2.04
N GLN A 304 14.49 8.95 -3.31
CA GLN A 304 13.86 8.24 -4.42
C GLN A 304 14.69 6.98 -4.69
N PHE A 305 14.23 5.83 -4.17
CA PHE A 305 14.92 4.55 -4.24
C PHE A 305 14.30 3.60 -5.26
N MET A 306 12.96 3.52 -5.27
CA MET A 306 12.21 2.57 -6.08
C MET A 306 12.49 2.73 -7.58
N ALA A 307 12.36 1.65 -8.35
CA ALA A 307 12.50 1.76 -9.79
C ALA A 307 11.36 2.63 -10.38
N ILE A 308 11.69 3.50 -11.34
CA ILE A 308 10.79 4.56 -11.84
C ILE A 308 9.53 4.04 -12.55
N GLY A 309 9.56 2.79 -13.03
CA GLY A 309 8.40 2.11 -13.61
C GLY A 309 7.44 1.51 -12.59
N PHE A 310 7.78 1.54 -11.29
CA PHE A 310 6.90 1.09 -10.21
C PHE A 310 6.20 2.30 -9.58
N ASP A 311 4.98 2.07 -9.13
CA ASP A 311 4.15 3.06 -8.42
C ASP A 311 4.74 3.50 -7.07
N GLY A 312 5.62 2.70 -6.46
CA GLY A 312 6.46 3.13 -5.34
C GLY A 312 7.27 4.40 -5.64
N CYS A 313 7.74 4.59 -6.89
CA CYS A 313 8.41 5.83 -7.30
C CYS A 313 7.42 7.02 -7.31
N GLN A 314 6.17 6.79 -7.69
CA GLN A 314 5.12 7.81 -7.65
C GLN A 314 4.88 8.25 -6.21
N TRP A 315 4.81 7.29 -5.28
CA TRP A 315 4.69 7.61 -3.86
C TRP A 315 5.88 8.42 -3.37
N GLU A 316 7.11 7.98 -3.63
CA GLU A 316 8.33 8.66 -3.16
C GLU A 316 8.33 10.12 -3.60
N MET A 317 8.02 10.36 -4.89
CA MET A 317 8.03 11.69 -5.44
C MET A 317 6.87 12.55 -4.93
N TRP A 318 5.63 12.09 -5.08
CA TRP A 318 4.46 12.93 -4.79
C TRP A 318 4.24 13.14 -3.30
N CYS A 319 4.51 12.15 -2.46
CA CYS A 319 4.44 12.33 -1.01
C CYS A 319 5.52 13.35 -0.58
N THR A 320 6.79 13.14 -0.94
CA THR A 320 7.87 14.06 -0.57
C THR A 320 7.61 15.49 -1.04
N LEU A 321 7.24 15.66 -2.31
CA LEU A 321 7.05 16.97 -2.89
C LEU A 321 5.81 17.69 -2.33
N SER A 322 4.75 16.97 -1.96
CA SER A 322 3.54 17.56 -1.37
C SER A 322 3.79 18.20 0.01
N PHE A 323 4.74 17.67 0.78
CA PHE A 323 5.01 18.16 2.14
C PHE A 323 6.17 19.16 2.23
N GLY A 324 6.62 19.73 1.10
CA GLY A 324 7.73 20.70 1.12
C GLY A 324 9.10 20.08 1.47
N ALA A 325 9.25 18.77 1.30
CA ALA A 325 10.49 18.04 1.57
C ALA A 325 11.37 17.95 0.31
N THR A 326 12.65 17.64 0.48
CA THR A 326 13.57 17.43 -0.64
C THR A 326 13.62 15.96 -1.03
N LEU A 327 13.31 15.66 -2.29
CA LEU A 327 13.48 14.35 -2.91
C LEU A 327 14.93 14.20 -3.41
N VAL A 328 15.66 13.23 -2.85
CA VAL A 328 17.05 12.96 -3.24
C VAL A 328 17.08 11.71 -4.11
N LEU A 329 17.36 11.91 -5.40
CA LEU A 329 17.43 10.83 -6.38
C LEU A 329 18.64 9.92 -6.11
N ARG A 330 18.41 8.61 -6.12
CA ARG A 330 19.45 7.58 -5.99
C ARG A 330 20.49 7.69 -7.09
N SER A 331 21.75 7.92 -6.72
CA SER A 331 22.90 7.80 -7.62
C SER A 331 23.27 6.33 -7.87
N SER A 332 24.28 6.09 -8.71
CA SER A 332 24.85 4.74 -8.89
C SER A 332 25.42 4.17 -7.57
N ASN A 333 25.93 5.03 -6.67
CA ASN A 333 26.32 4.65 -5.32
C ASN A 333 25.19 4.93 -4.32
N VAL A 334 24.37 3.91 -4.08
CA VAL A 334 23.21 3.99 -3.18
C VAL A 334 23.58 4.42 -1.75
N PHE A 335 24.75 4.02 -1.25
CA PHE A 335 25.18 4.29 0.13
C PHE A 335 25.49 5.77 0.35
N ASP A 336 26.05 6.45 -0.66
CA ASP A 336 26.30 7.89 -0.61
C ASP A 336 24.98 8.65 -0.51
N THR A 337 23.97 8.27 -1.30
CA THR A 337 22.64 8.88 -1.23
C THR A 337 21.96 8.61 0.12
N ILE A 338 21.99 7.36 0.60
CA ILE A 338 21.39 6.99 1.89
C ILE A 338 21.98 7.81 3.04
N SER A 339 23.30 8.08 3.01
CA SER A 339 23.95 8.87 4.04
C SER A 339 23.43 10.32 4.16
N LYS A 340 22.75 10.83 3.12
CA LYS A 340 22.23 12.21 3.03
C LYS A 340 20.74 12.33 3.35
N VAL A 341 20.02 11.23 3.62
CA VAL A 341 18.56 11.23 3.81
C VAL A 341 18.16 10.74 5.20
N GLU A 342 16.93 11.05 5.60
CA GLU A 342 16.34 10.54 6.85
C GLU A 342 15.16 9.59 6.63
N THR A 343 14.59 9.58 5.42
CA THR A 343 13.42 8.77 5.05
C THR A 343 13.72 7.91 3.83
N LEU A 344 13.36 6.63 3.91
CA LEU A 344 13.56 5.65 2.85
C LEU A 344 12.31 4.76 2.71
N ILE A 345 11.88 4.51 1.48
CA ILE A 345 11.05 3.34 1.16
C ILE A 345 11.91 2.31 0.47
N VAL A 346 11.75 1.06 0.86
CA VAL A 346 12.57 -0.01 0.30
C VAL A 346 11.85 -1.35 0.46
N PRO A 347 11.90 -2.27 -0.52
CA PRO A 347 11.42 -3.63 -0.31
C PRO A 347 12.23 -4.31 0.80
N PRO A 348 11.66 -5.26 1.56
CA PRO A 348 12.40 -6.04 2.55
C PRO A 348 13.72 -6.63 2.03
N THR A 349 13.76 -7.13 0.78
CA THR A 349 15.00 -7.60 0.15
C THR A 349 16.05 -6.49 0.02
N GLY A 350 15.65 -5.27 -0.36
CA GLY A 350 16.55 -4.13 -0.44
C GLY A 350 17.07 -3.69 0.94
N LEU A 351 16.20 -3.70 1.95
CA LEU A 351 16.57 -3.35 3.33
C LEU A 351 17.59 -4.34 3.91
N ALA A 352 17.44 -5.64 3.62
CA ALA A 352 18.38 -6.66 4.04
C ALA A 352 19.80 -6.44 3.45
N LEU A 353 19.89 -5.92 2.23
CA LEU A 353 21.17 -5.62 1.56
C LEU A 353 21.88 -4.39 2.15
N LEU A 354 21.19 -3.54 2.91
CA LEU A 354 21.82 -2.41 3.59
C LEU A 354 22.66 -2.86 4.80
N GLY A 355 22.46 -4.07 5.31
CA GLY A 355 23.21 -4.58 6.46
C GLY A 355 22.73 -4.00 7.78
N HIS A 356 23.66 -3.54 8.63
CA HIS A 356 23.34 -3.14 10.01
C HIS A 356 22.90 -1.67 10.09
N PRO A 357 21.79 -1.34 10.79
CA PRO A 357 21.25 0.02 10.88
C PRO A 357 22.23 1.06 11.42
N ASP A 358 23.16 0.66 12.30
CA ASP A 358 24.16 1.57 12.90
C ASP A 358 25.10 2.22 11.86
N GLN A 359 25.14 1.72 10.62
CA GLN A 359 25.88 2.34 9.51
C GLN A 359 25.19 3.59 8.95
N TYR A 360 23.91 3.82 9.28
CA TYR A 360 23.08 4.88 8.70
C TYR A 360 22.46 5.77 9.78
N PRO A 361 23.27 6.54 10.53
CA PRO A 361 22.80 7.33 11.67
C PRO A 361 21.80 8.43 11.30
N ASN A 362 21.72 8.82 10.01
CA ASN A 362 20.77 9.81 9.53
C ASN A 362 19.38 9.22 9.21
N LEU A 363 19.29 7.92 8.92
CA LEU A 363 18.01 7.26 8.66
C LEU A 363 17.21 7.16 9.96
N LYS A 364 15.98 7.67 9.92
CA LYS A 364 15.05 7.69 11.07
C LYS A 364 13.71 7.05 10.74
N TYR A 365 13.32 7.05 9.48
CA TYR A 365 12.02 6.56 9.01
C TYR A 365 12.24 5.62 7.84
N ILE A 366 11.77 4.39 7.97
CA ILE A 366 11.85 3.40 6.90
C ILE A 366 10.47 2.81 6.71
N GLN A 367 10.02 2.80 5.46
CA GLN A 367 8.85 2.06 5.06
C GLN A 367 9.24 0.88 4.19
N VAL A 368 8.68 -0.28 4.51
CA VAL A 368 8.85 -1.52 3.74
C VAL A 368 7.53 -1.96 3.14
N GLY A 369 7.58 -2.49 1.92
CA GLY A 369 6.40 -2.96 1.22
C GLY A 369 6.76 -3.76 -0.04
N GLY A 370 5.75 -4.35 -0.67
CA GLY A 370 5.88 -5.17 -1.88
C GLY A 370 6.35 -6.61 -1.63
N GLU A 371 6.86 -6.92 -0.44
CA GLU A 371 7.23 -8.29 -0.03
C GLU A 371 6.94 -8.50 1.46
N LYS A 372 6.87 -9.76 1.89
CA LYS A 372 6.77 -10.10 3.31
C LYS A 372 8.08 -9.77 4.02
N ILE A 373 8.04 -8.90 5.02
CA ILE A 373 9.21 -8.63 5.88
C ILE A 373 9.48 -9.81 6.85
N PRO A 374 10.71 -10.36 6.89
CA PRO A 374 11.09 -11.34 7.90
C PRO A 374 11.12 -10.75 9.30
N ALA A 375 10.67 -11.52 10.31
CA ALA A 375 10.71 -11.10 11.71
C ALA A 375 12.13 -10.71 12.17
N THR A 376 13.16 -11.42 11.72
CA THR A 376 14.56 -11.10 12.03
C THR A 376 14.99 -9.73 11.49
N LEU A 377 14.51 -9.35 10.31
CA LEU A 377 14.80 -8.04 9.72
C LEU A 377 14.04 -6.92 10.45
N LYS A 378 12.77 -7.18 10.79
CA LYS A 378 11.98 -6.30 11.67
C LYS A 378 12.70 -6.07 13.00
N ASP A 379 13.12 -7.14 13.67
CA ASP A 379 13.75 -7.06 14.99
C ASP A 379 15.13 -6.36 14.97
N LEU A 380 15.80 -6.40 13.82
CA LEU A 380 17.05 -5.66 13.61
C LEU A 380 16.82 -4.15 13.45
N TRP A 381 15.82 -3.74 12.68
CA TRP A 381 15.64 -2.34 12.26
C TRP A 381 14.65 -1.55 13.14
N ALA A 382 13.55 -2.15 13.58
CA ALA A 382 12.50 -1.48 14.36
C ALA A 382 13.01 -0.80 15.66
N PRO A 383 14.04 -1.30 16.37
CA PRO A 383 14.60 -0.59 17.52
C PRO A 383 15.39 0.68 17.19
N ARG A 384 15.77 0.88 15.92
CA ARG A 384 16.67 1.97 15.48
C ARG A 384 15.95 3.06 14.71
N VAL A 385 14.90 2.71 13.98
CA VAL A 385 14.13 3.62 13.13
C VAL A 385 12.64 3.44 13.40
N CYS A 386 11.84 4.43 13.03
CA CYS A 386 10.41 4.22 12.84
C CYS A 386 10.22 3.35 11.58
N LEU A 387 10.08 2.03 11.79
CA LEU A 387 9.89 1.06 10.73
C LEU A 387 8.40 0.82 10.52
N THR A 388 7.91 1.07 9.31
CA THR A 388 6.50 0.91 8.94
C THR A 388 6.39 -0.16 7.86
N ASN A 389 5.48 -1.11 8.02
CA ASN A 389 5.09 -2.04 6.96
C ASN A 389 3.91 -1.47 6.20
N CYS A 390 3.89 -1.67 4.89
CA CYS A 390 2.73 -1.35 4.07
C CYS A 390 2.41 -2.44 3.06
N TYR A 391 1.14 -2.52 2.73
CA TYR A 391 0.59 -3.42 1.73
C TYR A 391 -0.35 -2.65 0.81
N GLY A 392 -0.33 -3.03 -0.46
CA GLY A 392 -1.27 -2.54 -1.47
C GLY A 392 -0.79 -2.93 -2.86
N PRO A 393 -1.69 -3.39 -3.75
CA PRO A 393 -1.38 -3.61 -5.14
C PRO A 393 -1.48 -2.28 -5.93
N SER A 394 -0.90 -2.26 -7.13
CA SER A 394 -0.97 -1.12 -8.03
C SER A 394 -2.40 -0.73 -8.43
N GLU A 395 -3.28 -1.72 -8.50
CA GLU A 395 -4.72 -1.60 -8.75
C GLU A 395 -5.47 -0.85 -7.65
N CYS A 396 -4.80 -0.55 -6.53
CA CYS A 396 -5.35 0.20 -5.41
C CYS A 396 -4.46 1.40 -5.02
N ALA A 397 -3.81 2.05 -6.00
CA ALA A 397 -3.04 3.28 -5.82
C ALA A 397 -1.87 3.16 -4.82
N VAL A 398 -1.00 2.17 -5.02
CA VAL A 398 0.24 1.90 -4.24
C VAL A 398 0.01 1.23 -2.88
N MET A 399 -0.95 1.70 -2.08
CA MET A 399 -1.05 1.29 -0.68
C MET A 399 -2.48 1.35 -0.16
N THR A 400 -2.87 0.31 0.58
CA THR A 400 -4.18 0.18 1.20
C THR A 400 -4.12 -0.04 2.70
N ASN A 401 -3.05 -0.64 3.22
CA ASN A 401 -2.89 -0.94 4.64
C ASN A 401 -1.48 -0.54 5.09
N THR A 402 -1.38 -0.12 6.35
CA THR A 402 -0.10 0.28 6.94
C THR A 402 -0.08 0.08 8.45
N VAL A 403 1.08 -0.30 8.99
CA VAL A 403 1.29 -0.45 10.43
C VAL A 403 2.73 -0.15 10.80
N GLN A 404 2.93 0.54 11.92
CA GLN A 404 4.25 0.67 12.51
C GLN A 404 4.67 -0.66 13.13
N LEU A 405 5.80 -1.20 12.67
CA LEU A 405 6.36 -2.43 13.18
C LEU A 405 7.07 -2.22 14.51
N ARG A 406 6.91 -3.19 15.41
CA ARG A 406 7.57 -3.23 16.71
C ARG A 406 8.05 -4.65 17.02
N THR A 407 9.09 -4.77 17.85
CA THR A 407 9.71 -6.05 18.19
C THR A 407 8.74 -6.98 18.94
N ASP A 408 7.84 -6.42 19.74
CA ASP A 408 6.89 -7.15 20.60
C ASP A 408 5.64 -7.67 19.89
N TYR A 409 5.40 -7.28 18.64
CA TYR A 409 4.23 -7.69 17.86
C TYR A 409 4.60 -8.56 16.65
N ALA A 410 3.67 -9.41 16.22
CA ALA A 410 3.79 -10.12 14.96
C ALA A 410 3.80 -9.14 13.76
N VAL A 411 4.37 -9.57 12.64
CA VAL A 411 4.29 -8.80 11.39
C VAL A 411 2.88 -8.94 10.82
N THR A 412 2.17 -7.82 10.68
CA THR A 412 0.86 -7.68 10.03
C THR A 412 0.96 -6.67 8.89
N ILE A 413 -0.08 -6.58 8.05
CA ILE A 413 -0.19 -5.48 7.09
C ILE A 413 -0.90 -4.26 7.69
N GLY A 414 -1.58 -4.46 8.83
CA GLY A 414 -2.23 -3.39 9.58
C GLY A 414 -3.65 -3.06 9.13
N PRO A 415 -4.27 -2.05 9.76
CA PRO A 415 -5.59 -1.58 9.37
C PRO A 415 -5.55 -0.90 7.99
N PRO A 416 -6.72 -0.80 7.31
CA PRO A 416 -6.85 0.00 6.10
C PRO A 416 -6.56 1.48 6.36
N ILE A 417 -5.95 2.14 5.39
CA ILE A 417 -5.76 3.61 5.40
C ILE A 417 -7.11 4.33 5.22
N PRO A 418 -7.19 5.65 5.50
CA PRO A 418 -8.42 6.40 5.31
C PRO A 418 -9.02 6.25 3.91
N ASN A 419 -10.36 6.24 3.83
CA ASN A 419 -11.16 6.06 2.60
C ASN A 419 -10.95 4.73 1.83
N VAL A 420 -10.28 3.75 2.44
CA VAL A 420 -10.06 2.41 1.89
C VAL A 420 -10.76 1.37 2.74
N SER A 421 -11.22 0.30 2.11
CA SER A 421 -11.77 -0.87 2.81
C SER A 421 -10.94 -2.11 2.52
N THR A 422 -10.83 -3.00 3.49
CA THR A 422 -10.19 -4.32 3.36
C THR A 422 -11.14 -5.40 3.85
N TYR A 423 -11.34 -6.43 3.04
CA TYR A 423 -12.21 -7.56 3.36
C TYR A 423 -11.45 -8.87 3.21
N ILE A 424 -11.74 -9.85 4.07
CA ILE A 424 -11.32 -11.23 3.88
C ILE A 424 -12.54 -12.05 3.48
N LEU A 425 -12.57 -12.56 2.26
CA LEU A 425 -13.74 -13.22 1.67
C LEU A 425 -13.46 -14.69 1.30
N ASP A 426 -14.52 -15.49 1.28
CA ASP A 426 -14.51 -16.83 0.71
C ASP A 426 -14.76 -16.84 -0.82
N ASP A 427 -14.76 -18.02 -1.43
CA ASP A 427 -15.03 -18.21 -2.87
C ASP A 427 -16.42 -17.74 -3.31
N SER A 428 -17.36 -17.58 -2.36
CA SER A 428 -18.70 -17.03 -2.59
C SER A 428 -18.79 -15.54 -2.29
N GLN A 429 -17.65 -14.86 -2.10
CA GLN A 429 -17.52 -13.43 -1.78
C GLN A 429 -18.23 -13.03 -0.47
N ARG A 430 -18.25 -13.93 0.52
CA ARG A 430 -18.80 -13.67 1.86
C ARG A 430 -17.65 -13.41 2.84
N LEU A 431 -17.87 -12.51 3.79
CA LEU A 431 -16.94 -12.29 4.89
C LEU A 431 -16.69 -13.59 5.64
N VAL A 432 -15.43 -13.97 5.80
CA VAL A 432 -15.05 -15.12 6.61
C VAL A 432 -15.03 -14.74 8.10
N PRO A 433 -15.15 -15.72 9.01
CA PRO A 433 -15.01 -15.46 10.45
C PRO A 433 -13.63 -14.92 10.82
N VAL A 434 -13.55 -14.21 11.95
CA VAL A 434 -12.26 -13.70 12.46
C VAL A 434 -11.29 -14.85 12.69
N GLY A 435 -10.03 -14.69 12.24
CA GLY A 435 -8.98 -15.71 12.30
C GLY A 435 -8.99 -16.73 11.16
N VAL A 436 -10.05 -16.81 10.37
CA VAL A 436 -10.15 -17.72 9.22
C VAL A 436 -9.44 -17.13 8.01
N VAL A 437 -8.69 -17.97 7.29
CA VAL A 437 -8.02 -17.58 6.06
C VAL A 437 -9.03 -17.47 4.92
N GLY A 438 -8.99 -16.36 4.20
CA GLY A 438 -9.70 -16.14 2.95
C GLY A 438 -8.88 -15.27 2.01
N GLU A 439 -9.48 -14.85 0.90
CA GLU A 439 -8.85 -13.97 -0.06
C GLU A 439 -9.06 -12.50 0.32
N ILE A 440 -8.03 -11.67 0.13
CA ILE A 440 -8.06 -10.23 0.41
C ILE A 440 -8.77 -9.50 -0.74
N PHE A 441 -9.78 -8.72 -0.41
CA PHE A 441 -10.45 -7.79 -1.32
C PHE A 441 -10.30 -6.37 -0.82
N LEU A 442 -10.15 -5.42 -1.74
CA LEU A 442 -9.87 -4.02 -1.43
C LEU A 442 -10.95 -3.13 -2.04
N GLY A 443 -11.52 -2.24 -1.25
CA GLY A 443 -12.56 -1.30 -1.66
C GLY A 443 -12.16 0.16 -1.43
N GLY A 444 -13.02 1.08 -1.83
CA GLY A 444 -12.87 2.51 -1.56
C GLY A 444 -12.21 3.28 -2.71
N ILE A 445 -11.83 4.53 -2.44
CA ILE A 445 -11.53 5.51 -3.49
C ILE A 445 -10.22 5.25 -4.24
N CYS A 446 -9.37 4.39 -3.70
CA CYS A 446 -8.08 4.02 -4.26
C CYS A 446 -8.18 2.92 -5.33
N VAL A 447 -9.32 2.24 -5.46
CA VAL A 447 -9.53 1.18 -6.45
C VAL A 447 -9.51 1.78 -7.86
N SER A 448 -8.62 1.25 -8.71
CA SER A 448 -8.56 1.56 -10.14
C SER A 448 -9.87 1.19 -10.84
N PRO A 449 -10.30 1.92 -11.89
CA PRO A 449 -11.52 1.58 -12.61
C PRO A 449 -11.39 0.32 -13.47
N CYS A 450 -10.18 -0.03 -13.96
CA CYS A 450 -9.99 -1.15 -14.88
C CYS A 450 -8.52 -1.53 -15.10
N TYR A 451 -8.30 -2.52 -15.97
CA TYR A 451 -7.07 -2.67 -16.74
C TYR A 451 -7.26 -2.06 -18.15
N ILE A 452 -6.25 -1.35 -18.65
CA ILE A 452 -6.26 -0.79 -20.01
C ILE A 452 -6.37 -1.93 -21.03
N ASN A 453 -7.30 -1.79 -21.98
CA ASN A 453 -7.57 -2.72 -23.09
C ASN A 453 -7.79 -4.20 -22.70
N LEU A 454 -8.13 -4.49 -21.45
CA LEU A 454 -8.26 -5.84 -20.92
C LEU A 454 -9.62 -6.02 -20.21
N PRO A 455 -10.76 -5.95 -20.95
CA PRO A 455 -12.09 -5.97 -20.36
C PRO A 455 -12.43 -7.29 -19.63
N GLU A 456 -11.97 -8.44 -20.14
CA GLU A 456 -12.22 -9.74 -19.51
C GLU A 456 -11.53 -9.85 -18.14
N GLN A 457 -10.25 -9.47 -18.07
CA GLN A 457 -9.50 -9.45 -16.82
C GLN A 457 -10.00 -8.36 -15.88
N THR A 458 -10.53 -7.26 -16.43
CA THR A 458 -11.18 -6.22 -15.64
C THR A 458 -12.42 -6.80 -14.95
N ALA A 459 -13.31 -7.47 -15.69
CA ALA A 459 -14.51 -8.09 -15.12
C ALA A 459 -14.21 -9.21 -14.11
N GLU A 460 -13.06 -9.89 -14.24
CA GLU A 460 -12.61 -10.90 -13.28
C GLU A 460 -12.15 -10.30 -11.95
N ARG A 461 -11.51 -9.12 -11.99
CA ARG A 461 -10.78 -8.57 -10.83
C ARG A 461 -11.42 -7.34 -10.20
N PHE A 462 -12.16 -6.53 -10.95
CA PHE A 462 -12.85 -5.34 -10.46
C PHE A 462 -14.35 -5.63 -10.39
N LEU A 463 -14.81 -5.97 -9.19
CA LEU A 463 -16.14 -6.51 -8.93
C LEU A 463 -17.03 -5.46 -8.28
N GLU A 464 -18.35 -5.65 -8.36
CA GLU A 464 -19.30 -4.86 -7.57
C GLU A 464 -19.04 -5.08 -6.07
N ASN A 465 -19.00 -4.00 -5.29
CA ASN A 465 -18.80 -4.10 -3.84
C ASN A 465 -20.16 -4.20 -3.13
N PRO A 466 -20.51 -5.34 -2.50
CA PRO A 466 -21.77 -5.48 -1.78
C PRO A 466 -21.76 -4.83 -0.38
N PHE A 467 -20.60 -4.38 0.10
CA PHE A 467 -20.41 -3.87 1.46
C PHE A 467 -20.33 -2.34 1.54
N ALA A 468 -19.97 -1.66 0.45
CA ALA A 468 -19.87 -0.20 0.36
C ALA A 468 -20.03 0.29 -1.08
N PRO A 469 -20.32 1.59 -1.33
CA PRO A 469 -20.42 2.13 -2.67
C PRO A 469 -19.14 1.94 -3.50
N GLY A 470 -19.31 1.70 -4.80
CA GLY A 470 -18.22 1.54 -5.75
C GLY A 470 -17.87 0.09 -6.04
N GLN A 471 -16.65 -0.14 -6.51
CA GLN A 471 -16.13 -1.47 -6.84
C GLN A 471 -15.18 -1.95 -5.74
N MET A 472 -14.93 -3.26 -5.74
CA MET A 472 -13.84 -3.88 -4.98
C MET A 472 -12.89 -4.62 -5.91
N TYR A 473 -11.61 -4.57 -5.59
CA TYR A 473 -10.55 -5.28 -6.31
C TYR A 473 -10.24 -6.61 -5.62
N ARG A 474 -10.24 -7.68 -6.42
CA ARG A 474 -9.86 -9.04 -6.03
C ARG A 474 -8.35 -9.23 -6.21
N THR A 475 -7.63 -9.29 -5.10
CA THR A 475 -6.15 -9.28 -5.12
C THR A 475 -5.54 -10.60 -5.58
N GLY A 476 -6.15 -11.73 -5.23
CA GLY A 476 -5.53 -13.06 -5.32
C GLY A 476 -4.65 -13.42 -4.12
N ASP A 477 -4.45 -12.50 -3.17
CA ASP A 477 -3.67 -12.74 -1.96
C ASP A 477 -4.54 -13.37 -0.86
N LEU A 478 -3.96 -14.29 -0.09
CA LEU A 478 -4.62 -14.90 1.06
C LEU A 478 -4.20 -14.19 2.34
N GLY A 479 -5.18 -13.93 3.21
CA GLY A 479 -4.99 -13.27 4.49
C GLY A 479 -6.06 -13.69 5.50
N ARG A 480 -5.99 -13.12 6.70
CA ARG A 480 -7.01 -13.30 7.74
C ARG A 480 -7.06 -12.06 8.62
N MET A 481 -8.24 -11.73 9.13
CA MET A 481 -8.35 -10.73 10.19
C MET A 481 -7.95 -11.36 11.53
N LEU A 482 -7.07 -10.71 12.27
CA LEU A 482 -6.67 -11.08 13.61
C LEU A 482 -7.69 -10.58 14.65
N PRO A 483 -7.72 -11.16 15.87
CA PRO A 483 -8.66 -10.74 16.91
C PRO A 483 -8.53 -9.29 17.36
N ASN A 484 -7.39 -8.65 17.09
CA ASN A 484 -7.16 -7.23 17.37
C ASN A 484 -7.63 -6.30 16.22
N GLY A 485 -8.18 -6.85 15.13
CA GLY A 485 -8.64 -6.10 13.96
C GLY A 485 -7.58 -5.88 12.87
N ASP A 486 -6.32 -6.27 13.10
CA ASP A 486 -5.28 -6.20 12.07
C ASP A 486 -5.45 -7.33 11.03
N PHE A 487 -4.77 -7.18 9.89
CA PHE A 487 -4.79 -8.14 8.78
C PHE A 487 -3.42 -8.80 8.54
#